data_AF-A0AA42CGI5-F1
#
_entry.id   AF-A0AA42CGI5-F1
#
_cell.length_a   1.000
_cell.length_b   1.000
_cell.length_c   1.000
_cell.angle_alpha   90.00
_cell.angle_beta   90.00
_cell.angle_gamma   90.00
#
_symmetry.space_group_name_H-M   'P 1'
#
loop_
_entity.id
_entity.type
_entity.pdbx_description
1 polymer ?
#
loop_
_entity_poly.entity_id
_entity_poly.type
_entity_poly.pdbx_seq_one_letter_code
_entity_poly.pdbx_strand_id
1 'polypeptide(L)'
;MTSGEKAEPTTVELDTSEVALIIGEEDGSMSVRVVAGSEVPDDASEIPAAPEIVLALAMRLLRDPGFHDEVLDWYYEHQDEMDDEDDAG
;
A
#
# COMPACT_ATOMS: atom_id res chain seq x y z
N MET A 1 -10.40 0.13 -25.51
CA MET A 1 -10.20 1.05 -24.36
C MET A 1 -11.12 0.51 -23.29
N THR A 2 -10.66 -0.50 -22.56
CA THR A 2 -11.42 -1.17 -21.52
C THR A 2 -11.59 -0.19 -20.36
N SER A 3 -12.83 -0.12 -19.88
CA SER A 3 -13.27 0.72 -18.77
C SER A 3 -12.29 0.62 -17.60
N GLY A 4 -11.84 1.77 -17.11
CA GLY A 4 -11.29 1.86 -15.77
C GLY A 4 -12.42 1.58 -14.80
N GLU A 5 -12.56 0.31 -14.41
CA GLU A 5 -13.35 -0.08 -13.26
C GLU A 5 -12.77 0.70 -12.08
N LYS A 6 -13.57 1.62 -11.55
CA LYS A 6 -13.14 2.45 -10.43
C LYS A 6 -13.25 1.54 -9.22
N ALA A 7 -12.14 0.90 -8.83
CA ALA A 7 -12.07 0.05 -7.66
C ALA A 7 -12.81 0.72 -6.50
N GLU A 8 -13.77 0.01 -5.90
CA GLU A 8 -14.50 0.54 -4.76
C GLU A 8 -13.50 0.78 -3.63
N PRO A 9 -13.69 1.83 -2.82
CA PRO A 9 -12.75 2.14 -1.74
C PRO A 9 -12.73 0.98 -0.72
N THR A 10 -11.62 0.25 -0.67
CA THR A 10 -11.37 -0.77 0.35
C THR A 10 -11.12 -0.10 1.70
N THR A 11 -11.87 -0.53 2.71
CA THR A 11 -11.63 -0.10 4.10
C THR A 11 -10.76 -1.14 4.79
N VAL A 12 -9.63 -0.70 5.34
CA VAL A 12 -8.74 -1.54 6.15
C VAL A 12 -8.71 -1.00 7.57
N GLU A 13 -9.16 -1.80 8.53
CA GLU A 13 -9.02 -1.48 9.95
C GLU A 13 -7.61 -1.86 10.42
N LEU A 14 -6.94 -0.95 11.14
CA LEU A 14 -5.59 -1.16 11.65
C LEU A 14 -5.61 -1.16 13.17
N ASP A 15 -5.00 -2.17 13.78
CA ASP A 15 -4.72 -2.17 15.21
C ASP A 15 -3.64 -1.13 15.56
N THR A 16 -3.54 -0.76 16.84
CA THR A 16 -2.58 0.24 17.33
C THR A 16 -1.12 -0.10 17.00
N SER A 17 -0.79 -1.39 16.85
CA SER A 17 0.54 -1.87 16.49
C SER A 17 0.77 -2.08 14.99
N GLU A 18 -0.23 -1.81 14.16
CA GLU A 18 -0.19 -2.09 12.73
C GLU A 18 0.16 -0.84 11.91
N VAL A 19 0.73 -1.12 10.73
CA VAL A 19 1.15 -0.10 9.77
C VAL A 19 0.76 -0.57 8.38
N ALA A 20 0.02 0.27 7.65
CA ALA A 20 -0.30 0.06 6.25
C ALA A 20 0.70 0.77 5.34
N LEU A 21 1.14 0.07 4.30
CA LEU A 21 1.88 0.64 3.17
C LEU A 21 0.92 0.74 1.99
N ILE A 22 0.52 1.97 1.64
CA ILE A 22 -0.38 2.25 0.53
C ILE A 22 0.46 2.60 -0.69
N ILE A 23 0.26 1.86 -1.76
CA ILE A 23 0.92 2.05 -3.04
C ILE A 23 -0.15 2.52 -4.03
N GLY A 24 0.11 3.62 -4.74
CA GLY A 24 -0.78 4.12 -5.77
C GLY A 24 0.00 4.53 -7.01
N GLU A 25 -0.60 4.37 -8.18
CA GLU A 25 -0.04 4.84 -9.45
C GLU A 25 -0.94 5.95 -10.00
N GLU A 26 -0.35 7.12 -10.27
CA GLU A 26 -1.03 8.24 -10.92
C GLU A 26 -0.14 8.76 -12.05
N ASP A 27 -0.68 8.82 -13.28
CA ASP A 27 0.03 9.27 -14.48
C ASP A 27 1.40 8.58 -14.72
N GLY A 28 1.48 7.28 -14.45
CA GLY A 28 2.71 6.47 -14.59
C GLY A 28 3.78 6.78 -13.53
N SER A 29 3.43 7.54 -12.50
CA SER A 29 4.28 7.82 -11.35
C SER A 29 3.77 7.09 -10.12
N MET A 30 4.66 6.32 -9.49
CA MET A 30 4.35 5.63 -8.24
C MET A 30 4.33 6.61 -7.07
N SER A 31 3.33 6.46 -6.21
CA SER A 31 3.20 7.12 -4.92
C SER A 31 3.14 6.07 -3.83
N VAL A 32 3.82 6.34 -2.72
CA VAL A 32 3.86 5.45 -1.56
C VAL A 32 3.51 6.26 -0.32
N ARG A 33 2.58 5.77 0.50
CA ARG A 33 2.20 6.37 1.78
C ARG A 33 2.24 5.32 2.87
N VAL A 34 2.70 5.71 4.05
CA VAL A 34 2.72 4.86 5.24
C VAL A 34 1.72 5.41 6.24
N VAL A 35 0.80 4.58 6.71
CA VAL A 35 -0.24 4.96 7.68
C VAL A 35 -0.14 4.02 8.88
N ALA A 36 -0.07 4.57 10.09
CA ALA A 36 -0.09 3.78 11.32
C ALA A 36 -1.51 3.69 11.88
N GLY A 37 -1.87 2.57 12.52
CA GLY A 37 -3.16 2.39 13.20
C GLY A 37 -3.33 3.23 14.47
N SER A 38 -2.26 3.88 14.94
CA SER A 38 -2.30 4.89 16.00
C SER A 38 -2.14 6.30 15.42
N GLU A 39 -2.90 7.28 15.93
CA GLU A 39 -2.68 8.71 15.62
C GLU A 39 -1.22 9.09 15.90
N VAL A 40 -0.49 9.40 14.82
CA VAL A 40 0.85 9.97 14.90
C VAL A 40 0.64 11.47 15.20
N PRO A 41 1.15 12.01 16.32
CA PRO A 41 1.01 13.43 16.63
C PRO A 41 1.51 14.29 15.46
N ASP A 42 0.83 15.38 15.11
CA ASP A 42 1.24 16.29 14.02
C ASP A 42 2.67 16.87 14.20
N ASP A 43 3.14 16.95 15.45
CA ASP A 43 4.50 17.39 15.82
C ASP A 43 5.50 16.23 15.96
N ALA A 44 5.12 14.99 15.61
CA ALA A 44 6.01 13.86 15.66
C ALA A 44 7.06 13.97 14.54
N SER A 45 8.29 14.30 14.92
CA SER A 45 9.47 14.26 14.05
C SER A 45 9.80 12.85 13.56
N GLU A 46 9.18 11.82 14.14
CA GLU A 46 9.42 10.41 13.88
C GLU A 46 8.06 9.67 13.88
N ILE A 47 7.74 9.01 12.77
CA ILE A 47 6.62 8.05 12.71
C ILE A 47 6.91 6.97 13.78
N PRO A 48 5.98 6.64 14.69
CA PRO A 48 6.20 5.67 15.77
C PRO A 48 6.68 4.36 15.17
N ALA A 49 7.99 4.13 15.26
CA ALA A 49 8.74 3.02 14.71
C ALA A 49 7.98 2.26 13.61
N ALA A 50 7.73 2.91 12.46
CA ALA A 50 7.30 2.15 11.30
C ALA A 50 8.34 1.03 11.15
N PRO A 51 7.94 -0.24 11.27
CA PRO A 51 8.90 -1.32 11.46
C PRO A 51 9.88 -1.22 10.30
N GLU A 52 11.19 -1.13 10.57
CA GLU A 52 12.21 -0.64 9.62
C GLU A 52 12.09 -1.28 8.22
N ILE A 53 11.54 -2.50 8.17
CA ILE A 53 11.17 -3.23 6.97
C ILE A 53 10.14 -2.51 6.07
N VAL A 54 9.11 -1.87 6.61
CA VAL A 54 8.08 -1.11 5.87
C VAL A 54 8.71 0.14 5.24
N LEU A 55 9.57 0.85 5.98
CA LEU A 55 10.32 1.97 5.40
C LEU A 55 11.31 1.52 4.33
N ALA A 56 12.02 0.42 4.57
CA ALA A 56 12.97 -0.14 3.61
C ALA A 56 12.24 -0.55 2.32
N LEU A 57 11.04 -1.14 2.44
CA LEU A 57 10.20 -1.52 1.31
C LEU A 57 9.70 -0.29 0.55
N ALA A 58 9.17 0.72 1.26
CA ALA A 58 8.74 1.98 0.68
C ALA A 58 9.88 2.68 -0.09
N MET A 59 11.07 2.75 0.52
CA MET A 59 12.24 3.34 -0.13
C MET A 59 12.72 2.52 -1.33
N ARG A 60 12.64 1.20 -1.28
CA ARG A 60 13.02 0.34 -2.40
C ARG A 60 12.06 0.54 -3.58
N LEU A 61 10.75 0.53 -3.33
CA LEU A 61 9.73 0.79 -4.36
C LEU A 61 9.97 2.12 -5.09
N LEU A 62 10.35 3.17 -4.36
CA LEU A 62 10.61 4.48 -4.95
C LEU A 62 11.96 4.59 -5.68
N ARG A 63 12.95 3.78 -5.33
CA ARG A 63 14.34 3.92 -5.83
C ARG A 63 14.74 2.86 -6.86
N ASP A 64 14.00 1.77 -6.93
CA ASP A 64 14.29 0.61 -7.78
C ASP A 64 13.11 0.36 -8.73
N PRO A 65 13.13 0.93 -9.95
CA PRO A 65 12.06 0.76 -10.92
C PRO A 65 11.81 -0.70 -11.31
N GLY A 66 12.84 -1.55 -11.30
CA GLY A 66 12.66 -2.97 -11.62
C GLY A 66 11.86 -3.69 -10.54
N PHE A 67 12.14 -3.39 -9.27
CA PHE A 67 11.35 -3.91 -8.16
C PHE A 67 9.91 -3.36 -8.15
N HIS A 68 9.73 -2.10 -8.55
CA HIS A 68 8.40 -1.51 -8.73
C HIS A 68 7.58 -2.28 -9.76
N ASP A 69 8.15 -2.53 -10.94
CA ASP A 69 7.47 -3.27 -12.02
C ASP A 69 7.12 -4.70 -11.57
N GLU A 70 8.03 -5.39 -10.85
CA GLU A 70 7.78 -6.73 -10.30
C GLU A 70 6.61 -6.76 -9.30
N VAL A 71 6.49 -5.76 -8.42
CA VAL A 71 5.42 -5.69 -7.42
C VAL A 71 4.07 -5.37 -8.06
N LEU A 72 4.05 -4.50 -9.08
CA LEU A 72 2.82 -4.22 -9.82
C LEU A 72 2.37 -5.44 -10.62
N ASP A 73 3.28 -6.12 -11.30
CA ASP A 73 2.98 -7.33 -12.07
C ASP A 73 2.36 -8.40 -11.14
N TRP A 74 3.00 -8.65 -9.99
CA TRP A 74 2.44 -9.56 -8.98
C TRP A 74 1.04 -9.15 -8.51
N TYR A 75 0.81 -7.86 -8.23
CA TYR A 75 -0.49 -7.36 -7.80
C TYR A 75 -1.57 -7.62 -8.87
N TYR A 76 -1.29 -7.30 -10.13
CA TYR A 76 -2.25 -7.52 -11.22
C TYR A 76 -2.49 -9.00 -11.52
N GLU A 77 -1.48 -9.85 -11.34
CA GLU A 77 -1.63 -11.30 -11.49
C GLU A 77 -2.50 -11.93 -10.39
N HIS A 78 -2.55 -11.33 -9.19
CA HIS A 78 -3.24 -11.88 -8.03
C HIS A 78 -4.47 -11.06 -7.60
N GLN A 79 -4.82 -9.98 -8.31
CA GLN A 79 -5.97 -9.14 -7.96
C GLN A 79 -7.29 -9.93 -7.96
N ASP A 80 -7.42 -10.90 -8.87
CA ASP A 80 -8.62 -11.73 -9.01
C ASP A 80 -8.75 -12.76 -7.87
N GLU A 81 -7.65 -13.08 -7.17
CA GLU A 81 -7.67 -14.00 -6.01
C GLU A 81 -8.01 -13.29 -4.70
N MET A 82 -7.79 -11.97 -4.61
CA MET A 82 -8.05 -11.18 -3.40
C MET A 82 -9.53 -10.76 -3.27
N ASP A 83 -10.31 -10.81 -4.34
CA ASP A 83 -11.74 -10.45 -4.35
C ASP A 83 -12.64 -11.60 -3.82
N ASP A 84 -12.12 -12.83 -3.75
CA ASP A 84 -12.84 -14.03 -3.28
C ASP A 84 -12.79 -14.23 -1.74
N GLU A 85 -11.98 -13.46 -0.99
CA GLU A 85 -11.88 -13.61 0.48
C GLU A 85 -12.91 -12.80 1.28
N ASP A 86 -13.66 -11.88 0.66
CA ASP A 86 -14.69 -11.05 1.33
C ASP A 86 -16.15 -11.55 1.17
N ASP A 87 -16.43 -12.58 0.35
CA ASP A 87 -17.76 -13.21 0.21
C ASP A 87 -17.94 -14.47 1.10
N ALA A 88 -17.26 -14.53 2.24
CA ALA A 88 -17.42 -15.62 3.21
C ALA A 88 -17.32 -15.15 4.68
N GLY A 89 -18.22 -14.25 5.11
CA GLY A 89 -18.34 -13.87 6.54
C GLY A 89 -19.55 -13.04 6.91
#